data_AF-A0A374EEK1-F1
#
_entry.id   AF-A0A374EEK1-F1
#
_cell.length_a   1.000
_cell.length_b   1.000
_cell.length_c   1.000
_cell.angle_alpha   90.00
_cell.angle_beta   90.00
_cell.angle_gamma   90.00
#
_symmetry.space_group_name_H-M   'P 1'
#
loop_
_entity.id
_entity.type
_entity.pdbx_description
1 polymer ?
#
loop_
_entity_poly.entity_id
_entity_poly.type
_entity_poly.pdbx_seq_one_letter_code
_entity_poly.pdbx_strand_id
1 'polypeptide(L)'
;MTQVAETGKTLDRMMGMHKIRQAAMAVIDAQAAGCSDEELKALQTELNAVYDKFRKAYGNITDSANERCFRQDDDFNTLAALEIVDTEKKTVEKAEIFSKRTIQPEVTVTKVDTPQEALQVSLDRTGRVDIAYMSQLVGCEPEKLIADLGNDIFRNPAAIKEDEPLSGYEEASEYLSGNVREKLKIAREYAKHIDSGFEKNVAALEKVIPKNLEASEISVRIGVILYNKT
;
A
#
# COMPACT_ATOMS: atom_id res chain seq x y z
N MET A 1 -9.94 -21.42 -11.38
CA MET A 1 -11.14 -21.52 -12.22
C MET A 1 -11.93 -22.75 -11.83
N THR A 2 -12.97 -22.58 -11.03
CA THR A 2 -13.87 -23.67 -10.65
C THR A 2 -14.67 -24.09 -11.89
N GLN A 3 -14.67 -25.38 -12.24
CA GLN A 3 -15.48 -25.86 -13.37
C GLN A 3 -16.96 -25.69 -13.02
N VAL A 4 -17.66 -24.86 -13.80
CA VAL A 4 -19.07 -24.57 -13.62
C VAL A 4 -19.88 -25.64 -14.35
N ALA A 5 -20.53 -26.53 -13.61
CA ALA A 5 -21.45 -27.56 -14.14
C ALA A 5 -22.88 -27.01 -14.37
N GLU A 6 -23.01 -25.74 -14.75
CA GLU A 6 -24.31 -25.07 -14.94
C GLU A 6 -24.72 -25.10 -16.41
N THR A 7 -26.01 -25.28 -16.68
CA THR A 7 -26.56 -25.36 -18.04
C THR A 7 -27.73 -24.39 -18.23
N GLY A 8 -27.97 -23.99 -19.49
CA GLY A 8 -29.10 -23.13 -19.86
C GLY A 8 -28.96 -21.68 -19.39
N LYS A 9 -30.08 -21.07 -18.97
CA LYS A 9 -30.16 -19.63 -18.65
C LYS A 9 -29.26 -19.19 -17.49
N THR A 10 -28.84 -20.10 -16.61
CA THR A 10 -27.89 -19.78 -15.53
C THR A 10 -26.49 -19.56 -16.09
N LEU A 11 -26.06 -20.42 -17.01
CA LEU A 11 -24.78 -20.29 -17.71
C LEU A 11 -24.72 -19.00 -18.54
N ASP A 12 -25.80 -18.65 -19.24
CA ASP A 12 -25.84 -17.43 -20.04
C ASP A 12 -25.72 -16.15 -19.19
N ARG A 13 -26.38 -16.14 -18.01
CA ARG A 13 -26.19 -15.07 -17.02
C ARG A 13 -24.76 -15.02 -16.53
N MET A 14 -24.19 -16.19 -16.23
CA MET A 14 -22.83 -16.30 -15.73
C MET A 14 -21.82 -15.71 -16.72
N MET A 15 -21.91 -16.12 -17.98
CA MET A 15 -21.07 -15.60 -19.06
C MET A 15 -21.29 -14.10 -19.31
N GLY A 16 -22.54 -13.62 -19.22
CA GLY A 16 -22.86 -12.21 -19.39
C GLY A 16 -22.19 -11.32 -18.34
N MET A 17 -22.32 -11.69 -17.07
CA MET A 17 -21.67 -10.99 -15.95
C MET A 17 -20.15 -11.13 -15.99
N HIS A 18 -19.61 -12.28 -16.42
CA HIS A 18 -18.17 -12.44 -16.63
C HIS A 18 -17.63 -11.46 -17.69
N LYS A 19 -18.35 -11.27 -18.80
CA LYS A 19 -17.96 -10.28 -19.82
C LYS A 19 -18.02 -8.85 -19.30
N ILE A 20 -19.02 -8.51 -18.49
CA ILE A 20 -19.09 -7.20 -17.83
C ILE A 20 -17.86 -7.01 -16.92
N ARG A 21 -17.48 -8.03 -16.15
CA ARG A 21 -16.29 -7.99 -15.30
C ARG A 21 -15.04 -7.70 -16.12
N GLN A 22 -14.82 -8.44 -17.20
CA GLN A 22 -13.65 -8.25 -18.06
C GLN A 22 -13.58 -6.82 -18.61
N ALA A 23 -14.71 -6.27 -19.08
CA ALA A 23 -14.76 -4.89 -19.56
C ALA A 23 -14.54 -3.87 -18.45
N ALA A 24 -15.10 -4.09 -17.25
CA ALA A 24 -14.92 -3.21 -16.11
C ALA A 24 -13.46 -3.20 -15.61
N MET A 25 -12.83 -4.38 -15.53
CA MET A 25 -11.41 -4.51 -15.18
C MET A 25 -10.52 -3.82 -16.21
N ALA A 26 -10.80 -3.97 -17.51
CA ALA A 26 -10.05 -3.25 -18.54
C ALA A 26 -10.12 -1.71 -18.37
N VAL A 27 -11.30 -1.17 -18.01
CA VAL A 27 -11.46 0.26 -17.69
C VAL A 27 -10.68 0.66 -16.44
N ILE A 28 -10.67 -0.18 -15.40
CA ILE A 28 -9.93 0.05 -14.15
C ILE A 28 -8.41 0.05 -14.41
N ASP A 29 -7.91 -0.99 -15.07
CA ASP A 29 -6.50 -1.19 -15.35
C ASP A 29 -5.96 -0.09 -16.27
N ALA A 30 -6.70 0.28 -17.32
CA ALA A 30 -6.32 1.37 -18.20
C ALA A 30 -6.25 2.72 -17.46
N GLN A 31 -7.20 3.00 -16.56
CA GLN A 31 -7.14 4.22 -15.75
C GLN A 31 -5.96 4.21 -14.79
N ALA A 32 -5.70 3.08 -14.13
CA ALA A 32 -4.55 2.91 -13.24
C ALA A 32 -3.21 3.09 -13.99
N ALA A 33 -3.14 2.65 -15.24
CA ALA A 33 -1.98 2.79 -16.11
C ALA A 33 -1.82 4.20 -16.74
N GLY A 34 -2.76 5.13 -16.52
CA GLY A 34 -2.66 6.47 -17.09
C GLY A 34 -3.05 6.60 -18.56
N CYS A 35 -4.02 5.79 -19.02
CA CYS A 35 -4.55 5.87 -20.38
C CYS A 35 -5.04 7.28 -20.79
N SER A 36 -5.05 7.54 -22.11
CA SER A 36 -5.58 8.77 -22.68
C SER A 36 -7.12 8.84 -22.59
N ASP A 37 -7.69 10.01 -22.80
CA ASP A 37 -9.14 10.19 -22.75
C ASP A 37 -9.86 9.49 -23.91
N GLU A 38 -9.21 9.35 -25.07
CA GLU A 38 -9.72 8.59 -26.22
C GLU A 38 -9.81 7.09 -25.90
N GLU A 39 -8.75 6.53 -25.32
CA GLU A 39 -8.70 5.12 -24.92
C GLU A 39 -9.73 4.84 -23.82
N LEU A 40 -9.79 5.68 -22.79
CA LEU A 40 -10.78 5.57 -21.73
C LEU A 40 -12.21 5.58 -22.29
N LYS A 41 -12.51 6.50 -23.21
CA LYS A 41 -13.83 6.62 -23.82
C LYS A 41 -14.19 5.38 -24.66
N ALA A 42 -13.22 4.79 -25.35
CA ALA A 42 -13.42 3.56 -26.11
C ALA A 42 -13.79 2.38 -25.18
N LEU A 43 -13.03 2.19 -24.10
CA LEU A 43 -13.28 1.15 -23.09
C LEU A 43 -14.61 1.37 -22.35
N GLN A 44 -14.93 2.61 -22.00
CA GLN A 44 -16.24 2.94 -21.41
C GLN A 44 -17.40 2.67 -22.37
N THR A 45 -17.20 2.90 -23.67
CA THR A 45 -18.22 2.58 -24.69
C THR A 45 -18.46 1.07 -24.77
N GLU A 46 -17.39 0.26 -24.72
CA GLU A 46 -17.49 -1.19 -24.68
C GLU A 46 -18.19 -1.68 -23.41
N LEU A 47 -17.78 -1.18 -22.24
CA LEU A 47 -18.40 -1.50 -20.95
C LEU A 47 -19.90 -1.18 -20.96
N ASN A 48 -20.28 0.00 -21.46
CA ASN A 48 -21.68 0.39 -21.62
C ASN A 48 -22.44 -0.59 -22.53
N ALA A 49 -21.87 -0.94 -23.69
CA ALA A 49 -22.53 -1.83 -24.64
C ALA A 49 -22.75 -3.24 -24.08
N VAL A 50 -21.75 -3.80 -23.39
CA VAL A 50 -21.84 -5.12 -22.76
C VAL A 50 -22.86 -5.10 -21.62
N TYR A 51 -22.83 -4.07 -20.78
CA TYR A 51 -23.78 -3.90 -19.68
C TYR A 51 -25.21 -3.72 -20.17
N ASP A 52 -25.46 -2.83 -21.14
CA ASP A 52 -26.82 -2.56 -21.64
C ASP A 52 -27.42 -3.79 -22.34
N LYS A 53 -26.59 -4.56 -23.04
CA LYS A 53 -26.99 -5.85 -23.62
C LYS A 53 -27.39 -6.86 -22.56
N PHE A 54 -26.61 -6.98 -21.49
CA PHE A 54 -26.94 -7.86 -20.36
C PHE A 54 -28.22 -7.40 -19.67
N ARG A 55 -28.33 -6.10 -19.35
CA ARG A 55 -29.47 -5.52 -18.65
C ARG A 55 -30.78 -5.75 -19.39
N LYS A 56 -30.77 -5.61 -20.72
CA LYS A 56 -31.95 -5.88 -21.57
C LYS A 56 -32.39 -7.34 -21.54
N ALA A 57 -31.47 -8.28 -21.37
CA ALA A 57 -31.75 -9.72 -21.41
C ALA A 57 -32.08 -10.30 -20.02
N TYR A 58 -31.40 -9.82 -18.97
CA TYR A 58 -31.39 -10.48 -17.65
C TYR A 58 -31.71 -9.56 -16.48
N GLY A 59 -31.97 -8.26 -16.70
CA GLY A 59 -32.21 -7.30 -15.63
C GLY A 59 -30.93 -6.73 -15.03
N ASN A 60 -31.03 -6.12 -13.86
CA ASN A 60 -29.92 -5.50 -13.16
C ASN A 60 -28.96 -6.54 -12.57
N ILE A 61 -27.67 -6.21 -12.47
CA ILE A 61 -26.66 -7.11 -11.88
C ILE A 61 -27.05 -7.45 -10.43
N THR A 62 -27.53 -6.45 -9.71
CA THR A 62 -27.98 -6.53 -8.30
C THR A 62 -29.33 -7.20 -8.11
N ASP A 63 -30.01 -7.65 -9.18
CA ASP A 63 -31.22 -8.43 -9.05
C ASP A 63 -30.94 -9.79 -8.38
N SER A 64 -31.83 -10.20 -7.46
CA SER A 64 -31.68 -11.44 -6.68
C SER A 64 -31.45 -12.72 -7.50
N ALA A 65 -31.95 -12.77 -8.75
CA ALA A 65 -31.73 -13.88 -9.66
C ALA A 65 -30.29 -13.93 -10.19
N ASN A 66 -29.68 -12.77 -10.46
CA ASN A 66 -28.31 -12.64 -10.95
C ASN A 66 -27.31 -12.78 -9.79
N GLU A 67 -27.61 -12.17 -8.64
CA GLU A 67 -26.84 -12.34 -7.39
C GLU A 67 -26.72 -13.83 -7.00
N ARG A 68 -27.83 -14.58 -7.04
CA ARG A 68 -27.81 -16.01 -6.70
C ARG A 68 -26.90 -16.84 -7.62
N CYS A 69 -26.76 -16.44 -8.89
CA CYS A 69 -25.88 -17.12 -9.83
C CYS A 69 -24.39 -16.85 -9.53
N PHE A 70 -24.05 -15.71 -8.91
CA PHE A 70 -22.66 -15.31 -8.63
C PHE A 70 -22.30 -15.32 -7.14
N ARG A 71 -23.18 -15.79 -6.25
CA ARG A 71 -22.98 -15.76 -4.81
C ARG A 71 -21.71 -16.49 -4.32
N GLN A 72 -21.24 -17.48 -5.06
CA GLN A 72 -20.02 -18.24 -4.73
C GLN A 72 -18.75 -17.64 -5.34
N ASP A 73 -18.86 -16.55 -6.08
CA ASP A 73 -17.74 -15.90 -6.75
C ASP A 73 -17.37 -14.61 -5.99
N ASP A 74 -16.11 -14.55 -5.57
CA ASP A 74 -15.57 -13.49 -4.71
C ASP A 74 -15.66 -12.09 -5.34
N ASP A 75 -15.72 -12.02 -6.67
CA ASP A 75 -15.74 -10.77 -7.43
C ASP A 75 -17.16 -10.28 -7.71
N PHE A 76 -18.22 -10.90 -7.15
CA PHE A 76 -19.59 -10.37 -7.29
C PHE A 76 -19.69 -8.93 -6.75
N ASN A 77 -18.96 -8.61 -5.68
CA ASN A 77 -18.94 -7.26 -5.11
C ASN A 77 -18.45 -6.21 -6.12
N THR A 78 -17.46 -6.55 -6.94
CA THR A 78 -16.94 -5.68 -8.00
C THR A 78 -18.00 -5.41 -9.08
N LEU A 79 -18.78 -6.43 -9.44
CA LEU A 79 -19.88 -6.30 -10.37
C LEU A 79 -21.05 -5.50 -9.77
N ALA A 80 -21.37 -5.73 -8.50
CA ALA A 80 -22.42 -4.99 -7.81
C ALA A 80 -22.08 -3.50 -7.68
N ALA A 81 -20.81 -3.14 -7.50
CA ALA A 81 -20.34 -1.76 -7.45
C ALA A 81 -20.54 -0.98 -8.76
N LEU A 82 -20.83 -1.66 -9.87
CA LEU A 82 -21.19 -1.01 -11.15
C LEU A 82 -22.61 -0.42 -11.13
N GLU A 83 -23.42 -0.76 -10.12
CA GLU A 83 -24.79 -0.29 -9.97
C GLU A 83 -24.97 0.48 -8.66
N ILE A 84 -25.54 1.68 -8.77
CA ILE A 84 -25.97 2.46 -7.61
C ILE A 84 -27.44 2.13 -7.36
N VAL A 85 -27.70 1.39 -6.30
CA VAL A 85 -29.04 0.96 -5.91
C VAL A 85 -29.60 1.92 -4.85
N ASP A 86 -30.65 2.65 -5.19
CA ASP A 86 -31.43 3.45 -4.25
C ASP A 86 -32.61 2.59 -3.75
N THR A 87 -32.51 2.09 -2.52
CA THR A 87 -33.53 1.21 -1.92
C THR A 87 -34.83 1.95 -1.59
N GLU A 88 -34.78 3.27 -1.37
CA GLU A 88 -35.97 4.07 -1.05
C GLU A 88 -36.78 4.35 -2.32
N LYS A 89 -36.10 4.75 -3.40
CA LYS A 89 -36.74 5.04 -4.69
C LYS A 89 -36.93 3.81 -5.56
N LYS A 90 -36.33 2.66 -5.17
CA LYS A 90 -36.30 1.42 -5.95
C LYS A 90 -35.74 1.63 -7.36
N THR A 91 -34.71 2.46 -7.47
CA THR A 91 -34.05 2.77 -8.73
C THR A 91 -32.64 2.18 -8.75
N VAL A 92 -32.21 1.74 -9.93
CA VAL A 92 -30.85 1.24 -10.16
C VAL A 92 -30.23 2.03 -11.31
N GLU A 93 -29.17 2.75 -10.98
CA GLU A 93 -28.42 3.62 -11.90
C GLU A 93 -27.01 3.07 -12.16
N LYS A 94 -26.43 3.46 -13.30
CA LYS A 94 -25.04 3.11 -13.62
C LYS A 94 -24.10 3.88 -12.70
N ALA A 95 -23.05 3.21 -12.22
CA ALA A 95 -21.98 3.87 -11.49
C ALA A 95 -21.20 4.88 -12.36
N GLU A 96 -20.43 5.72 -11.70
CA GLU A 96 -19.69 6.81 -12.36
C GLU A 96 -18.60 6.33 -13.33
N ILE A 97 -18.09 5.11 -13.15
CA ILE A 97 -17.08 4.48 -14.01
C ILE A 97 -17.52 4.37 -15.49
N PHE A 98 -18.83 4.38 -15.75
CA PHE A 98 -19.39 4.33 -17.10
C PHE A 98 -19.28 5.65 -17.88
N SER A 99 -19.03 6.77 -17.21
CA SER A 99 -19.12 8.11 -17.81
C SER A 99 -17.95 9.04 -17.52
N LYS A 100 -17.20 8.81 -16.43
CA LYS A 100 -16.05 9.63 -16.07
C LYS A 100 -14.91 8.80 -15.50
N ARG A 101 -13.71 9.40 -15.51
CA ARG A 101 -12.52 8.87 -14.85
C ARG A 101 -12.78 8.86 -13.33
N THR A 102 -12.61 7.68 -12.72
CA THR A 102 -12.85 7.43 -11.29
C THR A 102 -11.58 7.00 -10.57
N ILE A 103 -10.56 6.56 -11.31
CA ILE A 103 -9.25 6.16 -10.78
C ILE A 103 -8.22 7.15 -11.30
N GLN A 104 -7.45 7.71 -10.38
CA GLN A 104 -6.30 8.53 -10.71
C GLN A 104 -5.07 7.63 -10.90
N PRO A 105 -4.29 7.81 -11.97
CA PRO A 105 -3.08 7.03 -12.18
C PRO A 105 -2.12 7.25 -11.02
N GLU A 106 -1.41 6.19 -10.62
CA GLU A 106 -0.33 6.33 -9.66
C GLU A 106 0.78 7.17 -10.30
N VAL A 107 0.99 8.39 -9.79
CA VAL A 107 2.11 9.22 -10.23
C VAL A 107 3.36 8.67 -9.59
N THR A 108 4.05 7.76 -10.29
CA THR A 108 5.37 7.32 -9.85
C THR A 108 6.31 8.51 -9.94
N VAL A 109 6.89 8.92 -8.82
CA VAL A 109 7.94 9.93 -8.82
C VAL A 109 9.12 9.36 -9.59
N THR A 110 9.37 9.87 -10.79
CA THR A 110 10.45 9.38 -11.66
C THR A 110 11.77 10.09 -11.41
N LYS A 111 11.73 11.26 -10.80
CA LYS A 111 12.89 12.06 -10.47
C LYS A 111 12.59 13.00 -9.31
N VAL A 112 13.57 13.19 -8.44
CA VAL A 112 13.56 14.22 -7.39
C VAL A 112 14.82 15.06 -7.50
N ASP A 113 14.80 16.27 -6.93
CA ASP A 113 15.93 17.18 -7.00
C ASP A 113 16.86 17.04 -5.79
N THR A 114 16.35 16.50 -4.67
CA THR A 114 17.11 16.40 -3.41
C THR A 114 17.15 14.97 -2.84
N PRO A 115 18.24 14.58 -2.15
CA PRO A 115 18.31 13.31 -1.41
C PRO A 115 17.22 13.15 -0.35
N GLN A 116 16.81 14.24 0.30
CA GLN A 116 15.74 14.25 1.32
C GLN A 116 14.39 13.88 0.71
N GLU A 117 14.07 14.39 -0.49
CA GLU A 117 12.87 14.00 -1.22
C GLU A 117 12.93 12.52 -1.62
N ALA A 118 14.09 12.04 -2.09
CA ALA A 118 14.25 10.62 -2.41
C ALA A 118 14.03 9.72 -1.19
N LEU A 119 14.45 10.17 0.00
CA LEU A 119 14.24 9.42 1.25
C LEU A 119 12.75 9.27 1.53
N GLN A 120 11.99 10.36 1.45
CA GLN A 120 10.54 10.31 1.65
C GLN A 120 9.86 9.40 0.63
N VAL A 121 10.22 9.52 -0.65
CA VAL A 121 9.68 8.64 -1.71
C VAL A 121 10.02 7.17 -1.47
N SER A 122 11.23 6.86 -0.99
CA SER A 122 11.62 5.50 -0.63
C SER A 122 10.79 4.94 0.53
N LEU A 123 10.59 5.75 1.57
CA LEU A 123 9.78 5.36 2.73
C LEU A 123 8.32 5.15 2.34
N ASP A 124 7.73 6.07 1.57
CA ASP A 124 6.35 5.96 1.09
C ASP A 124 6.13 4.75 0.18
N ARG A 125 7.09 4.44 -0.70
CA ARG A 125 6.94 3.37 -1.70
C ARG A 125 7.34 1.99 -1.18
N THR A 126 8.41 1.91 -0.39
CA THR A 126 9.03 0.63 0.00
C THR A 126 8.92 0.34 1.49
N GLY A 127 8.52 1.32 2.30
CA GLY A 127 8.47 1.22 3.76
C GLY A 127 9.84 1.18 4.43
N ARG A 128 10.93 1.46 3.70
CA ARG A 128 12.30 1.42 4.21
C ARG A 128 13.22 2.36 3.43
N VAL A 129 14.43 2.55 3.94
CA VAL A 129 15.49 3.28 3.24
C VAL A 129 16.15 2.35 2.21
N ASP A 130 15.91 2.61 0.92
CA ASP A 130 16.49 1.85 -0.19
C ASP A 130 17.46 2.73 -0.98
N ILE A 131 18.74 2.65 -0.62
CA ILE A 131 19.79 3.51 -1.17
C ILE A 131 19.91 3.37 -2.70
N ALA A 132 19.75 2.16 -3.23
CA ALA A 132 19.86 1.91 -4.66
C ALA A 132 18.71 2.59 -5.42
N TYR A 133 17.48 2.45 -4.92
CA TYR A 133 16.32 3.13 -5.48
C TYR A 133 16.45 4.66 -5.40
N MET A 134 16.85 5.18 -4.24
CA MET A 134 17.03 6.62 -4.02
C MET A 134 18.10 7.23 -4.94
N SER A 135 19.22 6.52 -5.12
CA SER A 135 20.31 6.93 -6.02
C SER A 135 19.83 7.06 -7.47
N GLN A 136 18.96 6.15 -7.92
CA GLN A 136 18.34 6.22 -9.25
C GLN A 136 17.39 7.42 -9.40
N LEU A 137 16.63 7.75 -8.36
CA LEU A 137 15.68 8.89 -8.38
C LEU A 137 16.38 10.25 -8.46
N VAL A 138 17.50 10.42 -7.73
CA VAL A 138 18.27 11.67 -7.72
C VAL A 138 19.24 11.72 -8.92
N GLY A 139 19.71 10.56 -9.39
CA GLY A 139 20.74 10.45 -10.41
C GLY A 139 22.14 10.76 -9.87
N CYS A 140 22.44 10.37 -8.63
CA CYS A 140 23.74 10.56 -8.00
C CYS A 140 24.29 9.25 -7.43
N GLU A 141 25.61 9.18 -7.22
CA GLU A 141 26.25 8.00 -6.64
C GLU A 141 25.76 7.71 -5.20
N PRO A 142 25.55 6.44 -4.82
CA PRO A 142 25.10 6.05 -3.47
C PRO A 142 25.89 6.68 -2.33
N GLU A 143 27.22 6.75 -2.44
CA GLU A 143 28.11 7.28 -1.40
C GLU A 143 27.87 8.77 -1.17
N LYS A 144 27.63 9.52 -2.27
CA LYS A 144 27.30 10.94 -2.20
C LYS A 144 25.93 11.14 -1.56
N LEU A 145 24.95 10.32 -1.95
CA LEU A 145 23.61 10.35 -1.37
C LEU A 145 23.63 10.10 0.15
N ILE A 146 24.39 9.12 0.61
CA ILE A 146 24.54 8.81 2.04
C ILE A 146 25.22 9.97 2.78
N ALA A 147 26.24 10.59 2.16
CA ALA A 147 26.92 11.74 2.74
C ALA A 147 25.98 12.95 2.87
N ASP A 148 25.20 13.24 1.82
CA ASP A 148 24.27 14.37 1.76
C ASP A 148 23.10 14.21 2.75
N LEU A 149 22.61 12.98 2.96
CA LEU A 149 21.56 12.68 3.95
C LEU A 149 22.06 12.80 5.39
N GLY A 150 23.37 12.67 5.63
CA GLY A 150 23.94 12.93 6.94
C GLY A 150 23.18 12.21 8.06
N ASN A 151 22.70 12.95 9.06
CA ASN A 151 22.03 12.39 10.24
C ASN A 151 20.55 11.97 10.02
N ASP A 152 20.02 12.09 8.81
CA ASP A 152 18.64 11.68 8.50
C ASP A 152 18.52 10.16 8.38
N ILE A 153 19.64 9.48 8.09
CA ILE A 153 19.73 8.02 8.02
C ILE A 153 20.90 7.49 8.86
N PHE A 154 20.73 6.28 9.37
CA PHE A 154 21.78 5.54 10.08
C PHE A 154 21.85 4.12 9.54
N ARG A 155 23.08 3.59 9.46
CA ARG A 155 23.27 2.19 9.11
C ARG A 155 23.25 1.34 10.37
N ASN A 156 22.34 0.37 10.46
CA ASN A 156 22.24 -0.55 11.58
C ASN A 156 23.14 -1.78 11.35
N PRO A 157 24.19 -2.00 12.16
CA PRO A 157 25.07 -3.15 12.02
C PRO A 157 24.38 -4.51 12.07
N ALA A 158 23.30 -4.62 12.85
CA ALA A 158 22.55 -5.87 13.02
C ALA A 158 21.68 -6.21 11.79
N ALA A 159 21.41 -5.23 10.93
CA ALA A 159 20.58 -5.39 9.72
C ALA A 159 21.42 -5.47 8.43
N ILE A 160 22.75 -5.45 8.53
CA ILE A 160 23.64 -5.59 7.38
C ILE A 160 23.58 -7.03 6.89
N LYS A 161 23.30 -7.19 5.60
CA LYS A 161 23.45 -8.46 4.90
C LYS A 161 24.83 -8.53 4.25
N GLU A 162 25.52 -9.66 4.40
CA GLU A 162 26.87 -9.86 3.86
C GLU A 162 26.93 -9.72 2.33
N ASP A 163 25.86 -10.10 1.63
CA ASP A 163 25.78 -10.07 0.17
C ASP A 163 25.38 -8.70 -0.42
N GLU A 164 24.96 -7.74 0.41
CA GLU A 164 24.44 -6.44 -0.04
C GLU A 164 25.15 -5.27 0.68
N PRO A 165 26.18 -4.65 0.07
CA PRO A 165 26.97 -3.58 0.69
C PRO A 165 26.20 -2.31 1.03
N LEU A 166 25.04 -2.07 0.41
CA LEU A 166 24.17 -0.91 0.65
C LEU A 166 22.97 -1.25 1.55
N SER A 167 22.99 -2.42 2.21
CA SER A 167 21.92 -2.85 3.12
C SER A 167 22.10 -2.33 4.54
N GLY A 168 20.98 -2.36 5.29
CA GLY A 168 20.93 -2.03 6.71
C GLY A 168 20.78 -0.54 7.01
N TYR A 169 20.37 0.29 6.06
CA TYR A 169 20.04 1.69 6.34
C TYR A 169 18.62 1.82 6.88
N GLU A 170 18.48 2.61 7.94
CA GLU A 170 17.23 2.94 8.63
C GLU A 170 17.11 4.47 8.74
N GLU A 171 15.88 4.98 8.78
CA GLU A 171 15.63 6.40 9.04
C GLU A 171 16.01 6.74 10.50
N ALA A 172 16.41 7.97 10.77
CA ALA A 172 16.78 8.42 12.11
C ALA A 172 15.71 8.14 13.17
N SER A 173 14.43 8.34 12.85
CA SER A 173 13.33 8.11 13.80
C SER A 173 13.18 6.62 14.18
N GLU A 174 13.37 5.72 13.22
CA GLU A 174 13.32 4.28 13.42
C GLU A 174 14.58 3.76 14.14
N TYR A 175 15.76 4.19 13.68
CA TYR A 175 17.03 3.73 14.25
C TYR A 175 17.20 4.18 15.70
N LEU A 176 16.84 5.43 16.02
CA LEU A 176 16.95 6.01 17.36
C LEU A 176 15.77 5.67 18.27
N SER A 177 14.87 4.78 17.86
CA SER A 177 13.78 4.27 18.69
C SER A 177 13.89 2.77 18.97
N GLY A 178 13.04 2.27 19.88
CA GLY A 178 13.05 0.88 20.32
C GLY A 178 14.11 0.59 21.38
N ASN A 179 14.79 -0.57 21.27
CA ASN A 179 15.82 -0.98 22.25
C ASN A 179 17.16 -0.24 22.01
N VAL A 180 17.17 1.06 22.29
CA VAL A 180 18.32 1.96 22.08
C VAL A 180 19.58 1.49 22.81
N ARG A 181 19.44 0.84 23.98
CA ARG A 181 20.58 0.33 24.78
C ARG A 181 21.31 -0.81 24.08
N GLU A 182 20.56 -1.74 23.50
CA GLU A 182 21.12 -2.86 22.76
C GLU A 182 21.75 -2.38 21.45
N LYS A 183 21.06 -1.52 20.70
CA LYS A 183 21.60 -0.86 19.50
C LYS A 183 22.91 -0.12 19.80
N LEU A 184 23.01 0.59 20.93
CA LEU A 184 24.23 1.28 21.33
C LEU A 184 25.40 0.31 21.61
N LYS A 185 25.13 -0.80 22.29
CA LYS A 185 26.16 -1.81 22.57
C LYS A 185 26.74 -2.37 21.27
N ILE A 186 25.88 -2.77 20.34
CA ILE A 186 26.28 -3.30 19.03
C ILE A 186 27.05 -2.25 18.24
N ALA A 187 26.54 -1.01 18.16
CA ALA A 187 27.20 0.07 17.44
C ALA A 187 28.61 0.37 17.97
N ARG A 188 28.81 0.34 19.30
CA ARG A 188 30.14 0.54 19.91
C ARG A 188 31.11 -0.60 19.60
N GLU A 189 30.65 -1.84 19.63
CA GLU A 189 31.48 -3.01 19.31
C GLU A 189 31.92 -2.96 17.83
N TYR A 190 31.02 -2.62 16.91
CA TYR A 190 31.33 -2.43 15.50
C TYR A 190 32.26 -1.23 15.25
N ALA A 191 32.03 -0.10 15.92
CA ALA A 191 32.88 1.08 15.79
C ALA A 191 34.35 0.80 16.20
N LYS A 192 34.54 -0.05 17.20
CA LYS A 192 35.87 -0.38 17.73
C LYS A 192 36.62 -1.44 16.92
N HIS A 193 35.90 -2.39 16.33
CA HIS A 193 36.51 -3.60 15.77
C HIS A 193 36.39 -3.73 14.24
N ILE A 194 35.48 -2.99 13.61
CA ILE A 194 35.14 -3.19 12.19
C ILE A 194 35.27 -1.88 11.41
N ASP A 195 34.52 -0.84 11.78
CA ASP A 195 34.48 0.42 11.01
C ASP A 195 34.22 1.63 11.91
N SER A 196 35.14 2.60 11.92
CA SER A 196 35.02 3.85 12.66
C SER A 196 33.83 4.72 12.24
N GLY A 197 33.24 4.49 11.06
CA GLY A 197 32.05 5.21 10.59
C GLY A 197 30.84 5.09 11.55
N PHE A 198 30.77 4.02 12.33
CA PHE A 198 29.70 3.80 13.32
C PHE A 198 29.83 4.67 14.58
N GLU A 199 30.92 5.42 14.78
CA GLU A 199 31.04 6.39 15.89
C GLU A 199 29.91 7.42 15.88
N LYS A 200 29.45 7.80 14.68
CA LYS A 200 28.29 8.68 14.49
C LYS A 200 27.02 8.07 15.09
N ASN A 201 26.80 6.77 14.90
CA ASN A 201 25.65 6.06 15.47
C ASN A 201 25.71 6.04 17.00
N VAL A 202 26.90 5.81 17.55
CA VAL A 202 27.14 5.82 19.01
C VAL A 202 26.77 7.18 19.58
N ALA A 203 27.28 8.26 19.00
CA ALA A 203 27.01 9.62 19.44
C ALA A 203 25.51 10.00 19.34
N ALA A 204 24.79 9.49 18.34
CA ALA A 204 23.36 9.73 18.18
C ALA A 204 22.53 8.95 19.22
N LEU A 205 22.83 7.67 19.42
CA LEU A 205 22.13 6.80 20.38
C LEU A 205 22.34 7.26 21.84
N GLU A 206 23.55 7.72 22.19
CA GLU A 206 23.85 8.24 23.54
C GLU A 206 22.98 9.44 23.93
N LYS A 207 22.62 10.29 22.97
CA LYS A 207 21.76 11.46 23.22
C LYS A 207 20.31 11.09 23.53
N VAL A 208 19.86 9.92 23.07
CA VAL A 208 18.45 9.49 23.15
C VAL A 208 18.19 8.58 24.36
N ILE A 209 19.24 8.11 25.05
CA ILE A 209 19.06 7.24 26.21
C ILE A 209 18.39 8.02 27.36
N PRO A 210 17.18 7.61 27.79
CA PRO A 210 16.54 8.21 28.95
C PRO A 210 17.36 7.91 30.20
N LYS A 211 17.34 8.85 31.15
CA LYS A 211 17.94 8.64 32.48
C LYS A 211 17.35 7.39 33.11
N ASN A 212 18.18 6.62 33.80
CA ASN A 212 17.69 5.53 34.63
C ASN A 212 16.72 6.11 35.66
N LEU A 213 15.52 5.54 35.72
CA LEU A 213 14.61 5.77 36.85
C LEU A 213 15.07 4.88 37.99
N GLU A 214 15.27 5.47 39.16
CA GLU A 214 15.53 4.71 40.38
C GLU A 214 14.22 4.06 40.85
N ALA A 215 14.29 2.90 41.53
CA ALA A 215 13.11 2.16 41.99
C ALA A 215 12.17 3.01 42.89
N SER A 216 12.72 4.04 43.53
CA SER A 216 12.00 5.04 44.33
C SER A 216 11.12 6.01 43.53
N GLU A 217 11.29 6.11 42.22
CA GLU A 217 10.54 7.02 41.33
C GLU A 217 9.33 6.34 40.67
N ILE A 218 9.15 5.04 40.87
CA ILE A 218 8.01 4.26 40.37
C ILE A 218 6.92 4.26 41.44
N SER A 219 6.07 5.29 41.47
CA SER A 219 4.90 5.30 42.35
C SER A 219 3.80 4.40 41.77
N VAL A 220 3.46 3.31 42.46
CA VAL A 220 2.29 2.47 42.12
C VAL A 220 1.07 3.09 42.80
N ARG A 221 0.13 3.65 42.04
CA ARG A 221 -1.20 4.01 42.56
C ARG A 221 -2.05 2.75 42.66
N ILE A 222 -2.17 2.20 43.88
CA ILE A 222 -3.18 1.17 44.19
C ILE A 222 -4.54 1.88 44.28
N GLY A 223 -5.43 1.65 43.31
CA GLY A 223 -6.74 2.31 43.32
C GLY A 223 -7.65 2.14 42.09
N VAL A 224 -7.62 0.99 41.41
CA VAL A 224 -8.69 0.64 40.46
C VAL A 224 -9.65 -0.32 41.18
N ILE A 225 -10.87 0.15 41.44
CA ILE A 225 -11.97 -0.68 41.95
C ILE A 225 -12.65 -1.31 40.73
N LEU A 226 -12.52 -2.63 40.57
CA LEU A 226 -13.36 -3.38 39.63
C LEU A 226 -14.77 -3.49 40.22
N TYR A 227 -15.75 -2.82 39.61
CA TYR A 227 -17.16 -3.03 39.91
C TYR A 227 -17.56 -4.45 39.47
N ASN A 228 -17.79 -5.35 40.42
CA ASN A 228 -18.57 -6.56 40.17
C ASN A 228 -20.04 -6.27 40.47
N LYS A 229 -20.84 -6.14 39.41
CA LYS A 229 -22.30 -6.22 39.46
C LYS A 229 -22.68 -7.66 39.80
N THR A 230 -23.41 -7.85 40.89
CA THR A 230 -24.31 -9.00 41.10
C THR A 230 -25.73 -8.50 41.06
#